data_AF-A0A8T7A5S4-F1
#
_entry.id   AF-A0A8T7A5S4-F1
#
_cell.length_a   1.000
_cell.length_b   1.000
_cell.length_c   1.000
_cell.angle_alpha   90.00
_cell.angle_beta   90.00
_cell.angle_gamma   90.00
#
_symmetry.space_group_name_H-M   'P 1'
#
loop_
_entity.id
_entity.type
_entity.pdbx_description
1 polymer ?
#
loop_
_entity_poly.entity_id
_entity_poly.type
_entity_poly.pdbx_seq_one_letter_code
_entity_poly.pdbx_strand_id
1 'polypeptide(L)'
;MKTVSPIRHNFSDKPVRGLLTIVALIFGSGCASLQAPHRDHLTSADARVAECAEWFETIDTAVAESQRGDIAARRVAGFPYLRVNRFLEAISVKARKDETMRRAWVDEMRMLDLDGRRVEIANLPQNLVDHLAEGGREVLLTRTKECAAWLLAADRVDDMTPALLFEHAKVADDYSRLKRVAGLYALTRFPFYAGVSGWQKEVRRIFEHSSLKTDAQHRIVRYKPSQQQGYSNAEVASILERAAEHPLGMVPFSEEERARLFSTFAPVIEIETAGAHDRIGKLYWADDGTARVDVSRPLVYQRLGYT
;
A
#
# COMPACT_ATOMS: atom_id res chain seq x y z
N MET A 1 -78.38 32.43 14.62
CA MET A 1 -77.32 32.58 15.65
C MET A 1 -77.02 31.22 16.25
N LYS A 2 -75.93 30.58 15.80
CA LYS A 2 -75.29 29.43 16.45
C LYS A 2 -73.78 29.60 16.28
N THR A 3 -73.08 29.56 17.39
CA THR A 3 -71.63 29.64 17.57
C THR A 3 -70.92 28.41 17.02
N VAL A 4 -69.78 28.59 16.34
CA VAL A 4 -68.81 27.51 16.09
C VAL A 4 -67.42 28.00 16.51
N SER A 5 -66.79 27.17 17.33
CA SER A 5 -65.51 27.36 18.04
C SER A 5 -64.29 27.08 17.13
N PRO A 6 -63.10 27.66 17.36
CA PRO A 6 -61.89 27.30 16.62
C PRO A 6 -61.19 26.10 17.27
N ILE A 7 -60.83 25.10 16.44
CA ILE A 7 -60.01 23.95 16.85
C ILE A 7 -58.55 24.38 16.91
N ARG A 8 -57.93 24.30 18.10
CA ARG A 8 -56.48 24.40 18.31
C ARG A 8 -55.82 23.08 17.92
N HIS A 9 -54.87 23.10 16.98
CA HIS A 9 -53.91 22.01 16.79
C HIS A 9 -52.64 22.29 17.60
N ASN A 10 -52.40 21.46 18.62
CA ASN A 10 -51.12 21.34 19.31
C ASN A 10 -50.13 20.61 18.38
N PHE A 11 -49.09 21.29 17.92
CA PHE A 11 -47.92 20.63 17.34
C PHE A 11 -47.03 20.09 18.47
N SER A 12 -46.83 18.78 18.46
CA SER A 12 -46.01 18.05 19.41
C SER A 12 -44.54 18.10 18.97
N ASP A 13 -43.68 18.83 19.71
CA ASP A 13 -42.21 19.00 19.53
C ASP A 13 -41.37 17.72 19.73
N LYS A 14 -41.91 16.56 19.42
CA LYS A 14 -41.27 15.26 19.70
C LYS A 14 -40.34 14.70 18.61
N PRO A 15 -40.38 15.09 17.31
CA PRO A 15 -39.47 14.48 16.34
C PRO A 15 -38.09 15.16 16.26
N VAL A 16 -37.96 16.42 16.69
CA VAL A 16 -36.70 17.19 16.52
C VAL A 16 -35.63 16.75 17.51
N ARG A 17 -36.01 16.33 18.73
CA ARG A 17 -35.07 15.80 19.73
C ARG A 17 -34.48 14.44 19.35
N GLY A 18 -35.21 13.60 18.60
CA GLY A 18 -34.71 12.29 18.17
C GLY A 18 -33.64 12.37 17.10
N LEU A 19 -33.74 13.35 16.19
CA LEU A 19 -32.82 13.54 15.08
C LEU A 19 -31.46 14.12 15.53
N LEU A 20 -31.47 15.04 16.51
CA LEU A 20 -30.26 15.64 17.08
C LEU A 20 -29.38 14.63 17.82
N THR A 21 -29.99 13.64 18.48
CA THR A 21 -29.25 12.60 19.23
C THR A 21 -28.54 11.61 18.30
N ILE A 22 -29.12 11.31 17.13
CA ILE A 22 -28.52 10.40 16.14
C ILE A 22 -27.32 11.07 15.45
N VAL A 23 -27.42 12.38 15.14
CA VAL A 23 -26.32 13.14 14.55
C VAL A 23 -25.15 13.27 15.56
N ALA A 24 -25.43 13.53 16.84
CA ALA A 24 -24.40 13.57 17.88
C ALA A 24 -23.69 12.21 18.10
N LEU A 25 -24.39 11.08 17.95
CA LEU A 25 -23.80 9.75 18.01
C LEU A 25 -22.91 9.41 16.80
N ILE A 26 -23.18 9.99 15.62
CA ILE A 26 -22.34 9.79 14.43
C ILE A 26 -21.05 10.61 14.52
N PHE A 27 -21.09 11.83 15.05
CA PHE A 27 -19.90 12.67 15.25
C PHE A 27 -19.02 12.28 16.44
N GLY A 28 -19.52 11.47 17.38
CA GLY A 28 -18.74 10.93 18.52
C GLY A 28 -17.83 9.73 18.18
N SER A 29 -17.86 9.24 16.94
CA SER A 29 -17.06 8.07 16.52
C SER A 29 -15.60 8.37 16.16
N GLY A 30 -15.18 9.64 16.27
CA GLY A 30 -13.80 10.06 15.97
C GLY A 30 -12.72 9.56 16.94
N CYS A 31 -13.09 9.07 18.13
CA CYS A 31 -12.14 8.54 19.12
C CYS A 31 -11.99 7.01 19.10
N ALA A 32 -12.60 6.32 18.13
CA ALA A 32 -12.49 4.86 18.00
C ALA A 32 -11.29 4.38 17.15
N SER A 33 -10.40 5.29 16.73
CA SER A 33 -9.27 4.97 15.83
C SER A 33 -8.04 4.39 16.52
N LEU A 34 -7.88 4.63 17.83
CA LEU A 34 -6.74 4.14 18.61
C LEU A 34 -7.04 2.75 19.18
N GLN A 35 -6.52 1.73 18.51
CA GLN A 35 -6.62 0.34 18.94
C GLN A 35 -5.44 -0.06 19.83
N ALA A 36 -5.66 -1.01 20.74
CA ALA A 36 -4.57 -1.69 21.42
C ALA A 36 -3.70 -2.46 20.39
N PRO A 37 -2.39 -2.58 20.61
CA PRO A 37 -1.63 -2.10 21.78
C PRO A 37 -1.27 -0.61 21.77
N HIS A 38 -1.37 0.09 20.63
CA HIS A 38 -0.94 1.48 20.52
C HIS A 38 -1.54 2.44 21.57
N ARG A 39 -2.85 2.31 21.84
CA ARG A 39 -3.50 3.08 22.91
C ARG A 39 -2.82 2.86 24.27
N ASP A 40 -2.44 1.61 24.55
CA ASP A 40 -1.85 1.24 25.82
C ASP A 40 -0.39 1.73 25.89
N HIS A 41 0.32 1.79 24.77
CA HIS A 41 1.64 2.44 24.68
C HIS A 41 1.61 3.93 25.02
N LEU A 42 0.61 4.67 24.54
CA LEU A 42 0.45 6.10 24.84
C LEU A 42 0.30 6.36 26.34
N THR A 43 -0.28 5.41 27.08
CA THR A 43 -0.47 5.50 28.54
C THR A 43 0.55 4.68 29.34
N SER A 44 1.62 4.22 28.70
CA SER A 44 2.62 3.36 29.33
C SER A 44 3.32 4.08 30.49
N ALA A 45 3.61 3.34 31.56
CA ALA A 45 4.46 3.81 32.65
C ALA A 45 5.94 3.95 32.22
N ASP A 46 6.35 3.26 31.14
CA ASP A 46 7.63 3.46 30.51
C ASP A 46 7.58 4.72 29.63
N ALA A 47 8.27 5.77 30.08
CA ALA A 47 8.32 7.06 29.41
C ALA A 47 8.85 6.96 27.96
N ARG A 48 9.77 6.03 27.67
CA ARG A 48 10.28 5.84 26.31
C ARG A 48 9.23 5.23 25.40
N VAL A 49 8.47 4.25 25.88
CA VAL A 49 7.37 3.65 25.11
C VAL A 49 6.29 4.69 24.81
N ALA A 50 5.92 5.50 25.80
CA ALA A 50 4.96 6.59 25.62
C ALA A 50 5.43 7.63 24.60
N GLU A 51 6.68 8.12 24.73
CA GLU A 51 7.29 9.07 23.78
C GLU A 51 7.31 8.50 22.35
N CYS A 52 7.64 7.22 22.19
CA CYS A 52 7.67 6.56 20.89
C CYS A 52 6.27 6.42 20.28
N ALA A 53 5.25 6.16 21.10
CA ALA A 53 3.87 6.11 20.63
C ALA A 53 3.38 7.49 20.17
N GLU A 54 3.63 8.54 20.95
CA GLU A 54 3.31 9.92 20.57
C GLU A 54 4.03 10.36 19.29
N TRP A 55 5.28 9.91 19.11
CA TRP A 55 6.02 10.14 17.87
C TRP A 55 5.31 9.56 16.65
N PHE A 56 4.78 8.33 16.77
CA PHE A 56 4.04 7.69 15.69
C PHE A 56 2.71 8.40 15.36
N GLU A 57 1.98 8.89 16.36
CA GLU A 57 0.79 9.73 16.13
C GLU A 57 1.14 11.03 15.39
N THR A 58 2.25 11.66 15.80
CA THR A 58 2.71 12.92 15.23
C THR A 58 3.10 12.77 13.75
N ILE A 59 3.93 11.76 13.42
CA ILE A 59 4.34 11.54 12.02
C ILE A 59 3.19 11.04 11.17
N ASP A 60 2.29 10.21 11.71
CA ASP A 60 1.12 9.72 10.99
C ASP A 60 0.16 10.85 10.62
N THR A 61 -0.03 11.80 11.54
CA THR A 61 -0.81 13.01 11.31
C THR A 61 -0.18 13.88 10.21
N ALA A 62 1.13 14.16 10.29
CA ALA A 62 1.82 14.96 9.28
C ALA A 62 1.74 14.33 7.86
N VAL A 63 1.85 13.01 7.77
CA VAL A 63 1.71 12.27 6.52
C VAL A 63 0.27 12.31 6.00
N ALA A 64 -0.72 12.17 6.88
CA ALA A 64 -2.14 12.21 6.51
C ALA A 64 -2.56 13.60 6.04
N GLU A 65 -2.18 14.66 6.76
CA GLU A 65 -2.49 16.06 6.42
C GLU A 65 -1.87 16.50 5.10
N SER A 66 -0.66 16.00 4.79
CA SER A 66 0.00 16.26 3.51
C SER A 66 -0.55 15.43 2.35
N GLN A 67 -1.40 14.43 2.61
CA GLN A 67 -1.91 13.47 1.62
C GLN A 67 -0.78 12.73 0.87
N ARG A 68 0.36 12.49 1.54
CA ARG A 68 1.56 11.86 0.98
C ARG A 68 1.82 10.44 1.51
N GLY A 69 0.77 9.78 2.00
CA GLY A 69 0.85 8.42 2.53
C GLY A 69 1.28 7.39 1.47
N ASP A 70 2.15 6.46 1.85
CA ASP A 70 2.45 5.29 1.02
C ASP A 70 1.30 4.28 1.11
N ILE A 71 0.92 3.73 -0.04
CA ILE A 71 -0.18 2.76 -0.17
C ILE A 71 0.31 1.36 -0.58
N ALA A 72 1.62 1.16 -0.72
CA ALA A 72 2.18 -0.11 -1.19
C ALA A 72 1.97 -1.25 -0.18
N ALA A 73 2.09 -0.94 1.11
CA ALA A 73 1.77 -1.85 2.22
C ALA A 73 0.86 -1.15 3.24
N ARG A 74 -0.05 -1.91 3.85
CA ARG A 74 -1.07 -1.35 4.76
C ARG A 74 -0.54 -1.31 6.19
N ARG A 75 -0.71 -0.19 6.89
CA ARG A 75 -0.44 -0.11 8.34
C ARG A 75 -1.35 -1.07 9.10
N VAL A 76 -0.77 -1.79 10.06
CA VAL A 76 -1.49 -2.70 10.92
C VAL A 76 -2.12 -1.92 12.06
N ALA A 77 -3.43 -2.06 12.23
CA ALA A 77 -4.15 -1.30 13.24
C ALA A 77 -3.68 -1.70 14.66
N GLY A 78 -3.46 -0.71 15.53
CA GLY A 78 -2.86 -0.91 16.85
C GLY A 78 -1.34 -1.11 16.86
N PHE A 79 -0.71 -1.30 15.70
CA PHE A 79 0.74 -1.45 15.55
C PHE A 79 1.25 -0.45 14.50
N PRO A 80 1.37 0.86 14.83
CA PRO A 80 1.69 1.91 13.86
C PRO A 80 3.08 1.78 13.25
N TYR A 81 3.91 0.94 13.87
CA TYR A 81 5.24 0.53 13.45
C TYR A 81 5.21 -0.82 12.71
N LEU A 82 4.08 -1.33 12.21
CA LEU A 82 4.04 -2.53 11.38
C LEU A 82 3.19 -2.28 10.13
N ARG A 83 3.63 -2.84 9.00
CA ARG A 83 2.84 -2.90 7.77
C ARG A 83 2.70 -4.33 7.28
N VAL A 84 1.60 -4.59 6.57
CA VAL A 84 1.29 -5.88 5.99
C VAL A 84 0.93 -5.71 4.52
N ASN A 85 1.39 -6.65 3.70
CA ASN A 85 0.97 -6.81 2.31
C ASN A 85 0.22 -8.14 2.16
N ARG A 86 -0.35 -8.39 0.97
CA ARG A 86 -1.15 -9.60 0.72
C ARG A 86 -0.36 -10.90 0.90
N PHE A 87 0.94 -10.89 0.59
CA PHE A 87 1.83 -12.03 0.78
C PHE A 87 1.98 -12.38 2.27
N LEU A 88 2.28 -11.39 3.11
CA LEU A 88 2.40 -11.61 4.55
C LEU A 88 1.07 -11.98 5.20
N GLU A 89 -0.05 -11.40 4.75
CA GLU A 89 -1.37 -11.84 5.19
C GLU A 89 -1.61 -13.34 4.89
N ALA A 90 -1.28 -13.79 3.68
CA ALA A 90 -1.43 -15.19 3.29
C ALA A 90 -0.55 -16.15 4.13
N ILE A 91 0.64 -15.71 4.55
CA ILE A 91 1.56 -16.50 5.37
C ILE A 91 1.14 -16.57 6.85
N SER A 92 0.32 -15.62 7.33
CA SER A 92 -0.07 -15.48 8.74
C SER A 92 -0.55 -16.80 9.40
N VAL A 93 -1.25 -17.67 8.65
CA VAL A 93 -1.75 -18.97 9.14
C VAL A 93 -0.61 -19.92 9.51
N LYS A 94 0.46 -19.95 8.70
CA LYS A 94 1.64 -20.77 8.97
C LYS A 94 2.49 -20.12 10.06
N ALA A 95 2.70 -18.82 9.98
CA ALA A 95 3.44 -18.04 10.97
C ALA A 95 2.83 -18.14 12.39
N ARG A 96 1.51 -18.31 12.52
CA ARG A 96 0.87 -18.50 13.84
C ARG A 96 1.27 -19.81 14.52
N LYS A 97 1.72 -20.82 13.78
CA LYS A 97 2.00 -22.17 14.28
C LYS A 97 3.50 -22.46 14.47
N ASP A 98 4.36 -21.66 13.85
CA ASP A 98 5.80 -21.86 13.83
C ASP A 98 6.51 -20.60 14.34
N GLU A 99 7.27 -20.74 15.42
CA GLU A 99 7.93 -19.61 16.08
C GLU A 99 8.98 -18.91 15.23
N THR A 100 9.73 -19.68 14.45
CA THR A 100 10.78 -19.13 13.58
C THR A 100 10.14 -18.37 12.42
N MET A 101 9.08 -18.93 11.83
CA MET A 101 8.30 -18.23 10.81
C MET A 101 7.59 -17.01 11.37
N ARG A 102 7.07 -17.07 12.61
CA ARG A 102 6.45 -15.93 13.30
C ARG A 102 7.41 -14.75 13.42
N ARG A 103 8.63 -15.01 13.90
CA ARG A 103 9.67 -13.97 14.04
C ARG A 103 10.02 -13.37 12.68
N ALA A 104 10.30 -14.20 11.68
CA ALA A 104 10.60 -13.73 10.33
C ALA A 104 9.45 -12.92 9.73
N TRP A 105 8.20 -13.33 9.98
CA TRP A 105 7.00 -12.62 9.53
C TRP A 105 6.91 -11.22 10.13
N VAL A 106 7.12 -11.07 11.45
CA VAL A 106 7.14 -9.77 12.12
C VAL A 106 8.30 -8.89 11.64
N ASP A 107 9.48 -9.49 11.44
CA ASP A 107 10.65 -8.77 10.93
C ASP A 107 10.39 -8.23 9.51
N GLU A 108 9.72 -8.99 8.65
CA GLU A 108 9.34 -8.53 7.31
C GLU A 108 8.27 -7.43 7.35
N MET A 109 7.30 -7.51 8.29
CA MET A 109 6.33 -6.43 8.52
C MET A 109 7.01 -5.12 8.98
N ARG A 110 8.10 -5.23 9.74
CA ARG A 110 8.94 -4.09 10.13
C ARG A 110 9.67 -3.49 8.94
N MET A 111 10.21 -4.34 8.06
CA MET A 111 10.87 -3.88 6.84
C MET A 111 9.91 -3.17 5.91
N LEU A 112 8.70 -3.71 5.71
CA LEU A 112 7.64 -3.05 4.92
C LEU A 112 7.25 -1.68 5.50
N ASP A 113 7.14 -1.56 6.82
CA ASP A 113 6.87 -0.27 7.43
C ASP A 113 8.04 0.69 7.23
N LEU A 114 9.28 0.28 7.47
CA LEU A 114 10.46 1.15 7.27
C LEU A 114 10.55 1.66 5.82
N ASP A 115 10.28 0.81 4.83
CA ASP A 115 10.26 1.21 3.43
C ASP A 115 9.13 2.22 3.15
N GLY A 116 7.94 1.98 3.68
CA GLY A 116 6.83 2.93 3.62
C GLY A 116 7.16 4.27 4.28
N ARG A 117 7.80 4.26 5.45
CA ARG A 117 8.25 5.48 6.15
C ARG A 117 9.28 6.25 5.35
N ARG A 118 10.24 5.57 4.72
CA ARG A 118 11.22 6.23 3.85
C ARG A 118 10.54 7.01 2.72
N VAL A 119 9.54 6.42 2.08
CA VAL A 119 8.77 7.07 1.00
C VAL A 119 7.92 8.23 1.53
N GLU A 120 7.20 8.03 2.63
CA GLU A 120 6.36 9.05 3.25
C GLU A 120 7.19 10.27 3.65
N ILE A 121 8.31 10.06 4.34
CA ILE A 121 9.23 11.10 4.79
C ILE A 121 9.87 11.84 3.61
N ALA A 122 10.28 11.09 2.57
CA ALA A 122 10.81 11.70 1.35
C ALA A 122 9.78 12.64 0.68
N ASN A 123 8.49 12.29 0.75
CA ASN A 123 7.42 13.05 0.16
C ASN A 123 6.86 14.18 1.04
N LEU A 124 7.24 14.25 2.33
CA LEU A 124 6.80 15.31 3.24
C LEU A 124 7.27 16.70 2.77
N PRO A 125 6.39 17.72 2.82
CA PRO A 125 6.77 19.12 2.66
C PRO A 125 7.92 19.54 3.58
N GLN A 126 8.83 20.37 3.09
CA GLN A 126 10.04 20.75 3.83
C GLN A 126 9.72 21.45 5.17
N ASN A 127 8.70 22.31 5.20
CA ASN A 127 8.27 22.97 6.43
C ASN A 127 7.85 21.95 7.52
N LEU A 128 7.16 20.88 7.16
CA LEU A 128 6.79 19.82 8.11
C LEU A 128 8.01 19.05 8.58
N VAL A 129 8.97 18.77 7.69
CA VAL A 129 10.23 18.13 8.08
C VAL A 129 10.98 18.99 9.11
N ASP A 130 11.10 20.29 8.87
CA ASP A 130 11.81 21.22 9.75
C ASP A 130 11.12 21.35 11.13
N HIS A 131 9.78 21.27 11.18
CA HIS A 131 9.03 21.26 12.45
C HIS A 131 9.20 19.96 13.25
N LEU A 132 9.38 18.82 12.60
CA LEU A 132 9.39 17.51 13.25
C LEU A 132 10.80 17.08 13.71
N ALA A 133 11.85 17.46 12.98
CA ALA A 133 13.23 17.13 13.34
C ALA A 133 14.23 18.18 12.85
N GLU A 134 14.87 18.86 13.80
CA GLU A 134 16.07 19.65 13.56
C GLU A 134 17.18 18.71 13.05
N GLY A 135 17.56 18.84 11.78
CA GLY A 135 18.50 17.94 11.10
C GLY A 135 17.92 17.19 9.88
N GLY A 136 16.64 17.41 9.58
CA GLY A 136 16.04 17.01 8.31
C GLY A 136 15.60 15.54 8.25
N ARG A 137 15.39 15.06 7.02
CA ARG A 137 14.71 13.77 6.76
C ARG A 137 15.45 12.56 7.31
N GLU A 138 16.79 12.55 7.30
CA GLU A 138 17.59 11.43 7.81
C GLU A 138 17.44 11.26 9.33
N VAL A 139 17.44 12.37 10.08
CA VAL A 139 17.22 12.36 11.53
C VAL A 139 15.79 11.91 11.84
N LEU A 140 14.81 12.40 11.08
CA LEU A 140 13.42 12.00 11.20
C LEU A 140 13.23 10.48 10.99
N LEU A 141 13.86 9.92 9.94
CA LEU A 141 13.81 8.49 9.63
C LEU A 141 14.51 7.66 10.71
N THR A 142 15.65 8.13 11.21
CA THR A 142 16.41 7.47 12.29
C THR A 142 15.58 7.41 13.57
N ARG A 143 14.99 8.52 14.01
CA ARG A 143 14.09 8.56 15.18
C ARG A 143 12.92 7.60 14.99
N THR A 144 12.31 7.59 13.81
CA THR A 144 11.18 6.69 13.50
C THR A 144 11.59 5.21 13.61
N LYS A 145 12.79 4.86 13.13
CA LYS A 145 13.33 3.49 13.25
C LYS A 145 13.57 3.10 14.70
N GLU A 146 14.13 3.99 15.51
CA GLU A 146 14.38 3.77 16.93
C GLU A 146 13.08 3.60 17.71
N CYS A 147 12.11 4.51 17.51
CA CYS A 147 10.80 4.42 18.14
C CYS A 147 10.09 3.10 17.81
N ALA A 148 10.18 2.67 16.55
CA ALA A 148 9.61 1.39 16.14
C ALA A 148 10.22 0.19 16.86
N ALA A 149 11.53 0.23 17.12
CA ALA A 149 12.22 -0.83 17.85
C ALA A 149 11.78 -0.89 19.32
N TRP A 150 11.60 0.28 19.95
CA TRP A 150 11.08 0.38 21.33
C TRP A 150 9.66 -0.17 21.45
N LEU A 151 8.75 0.24 20.56
CA LEU A 151 7.37 -0.25 20.59
C LEU A 151 7.29 -1.76 20.31
N LEU A 152 8.08 -2.25 19.35
CA LEU A 152 8.16 -3.69 19.06
C LEU A 152 8.68 -4.49 20.26
N ALA A 153 9.68 -3.97 20.97
CA ALA A 153 10.24 -4.63 22.14
C ALA A 153 9.23 -4.70 23.30
N ALA A 154 8.47 -3.61 23.53
CA ALA A 154 7.41 -3.57 24.54
C ALA A 154 6.32 -4.64 24.26
N ASP A 155 5.96 -4.80 22.99
CA ASP A 155 4.91 -5.72 22.54
C ASP A 155 5.31 -7.21 22.51
N ARG A 156 6.61 -7.51 22.62
CA ARG A 156 7.12 -8.89 22.75
C ARG A 156 6.95 -9.47 24.16
N VAL A 157 6.68 -8.63 25.16
CA VAL A 157 6.61 -9.04 26.57
C VAL A 157 5.22 -9.56 26.96
N ASP A 158 4.18 -9.21 26.21
CA ASP A 158 2.79 -9.57 26.52
C ASP A 158 2.29 -10.74 25.66
N ASP A 159 1.85 -11.82 26.32
CA ASP A 159 1.32 -13.03 25.69
C ASP A 159 0.02 -12.79 24.89
N MET A 160 -0.72 -11.71 25.15
CA MET A 160 -1.94 -11.38 24.40
C MET A 160 -1.66 -10.68 23.06
N THR A 161 -0.59 -9.89 22.99
CA THR A 161 -0.22 -9.07 21.83
C THR A 161 -0.05 -9.86 20.53
N PRO A 162 0.52 -11.07 20.53
CA PRO A 162 0.54 -11.93 19.35
C PRO A 162 -0.83 -12.21 18.75
N ALA A 163 -1.88 -12.43 19.57
CA ALA A 163 -3.20 -12.76 19.07
C ALA A 163 -3.85 -11.56 18.33
N LEU A 164 -3.75 -10.36 18.92
CA LEU A 164 -4.23 -9.12 18.30
C LEU A 164 -3.48 -8.81 17.01
N LEU A 165 -2.16 -8.99 16.99
CA LEU A 165 -1.35 -8.80 15.79
C LEU A 165 -1.87 -9.63 14.62
N PHE A 166 -2.12 -10.92 14.85
CA PHE A 166 -2.67 -11.79 13.81
C PHE A 166 -4.11 -11.48 13.42
N GLU A 167 -4.89 -10.86 14.31
CA GLU A 167 -6.25 -10.42 14.00
C GLU A 167 -6.25 -9.18 13.10
N HIS A 168 -5.35 -8.24 13.37
CA HIS A 168 -5.25 -6.94 12.72
C HIS A 168 -4.39 -6.95 11.45
N ALA A 169 -3.46 -7.89 11.30
CA ALA A 169 -2.58 -8.02 10.13
C ALA A 169 -3.31 -8.57 8.90
N LYS A 170 -4.26 -7.79 8.39
CA LYS A 170 -5.09 -8.11 7.22
C LYS A 170 -5.04 -6.97 6.20
N VAL A 171 -5.04 -7.32 4.92
CA VAL A 171 -5.24 -6.36 3.84
C VAL A 171 -6.71 -6.41 3.48
N ALA A 172 -7.42 -5.28 3.58
CA ALA A 172 -8.82 -5.23 3.21
C ALA A 172 -9.00 -5.69 1.76
N ASP A 173 -10.02 -6.52 1.54
CA ASP A 173 -10.42 -6.91 0.19
C ASP A 173 -11.11 -5.71 -0.47
N ASP A 174 -10.55 -5.20 -1.57
CA ASP A 174 -11.16 -4.13 -2.37
C ASP A 174 -12.50 -4.57 -3.00
N TYR A 175 -12.82 -5.87 -2.95
CA TYR A 175 -14.09 -6.42 -3.40
C TYR A 175 -15.15 -6.41 -2.29
N SER A 176 -16.08 -5.44 -2.34
CA SER A 176 -17.26 -5.45 -1.48
C SER A 176 -18.18 -6.65 -1.78
N ARG A 177 -18.21 -7.64 -0.88
CA ARG A 177 -19.11 -8.81 -0.96
C ARG A 177 -20.59 -8.42 -0.99
N LEU A 178 -20.98 -7.39 -0.25
CA LEU A 178 -22.35 -6.85 -0.27
C LEU A 178 -22.71 -6.24 -1.63
N LYS A 179 -21.80 -5.49 -2.28
CA LYS A 179 -22.03 -5.01 -3.65
C LYS A 179 -22.10 -6.16 -4.67
N ARG A 180 -21.39 -7.28 -4.44
CA ARG A 180 -21.48 -8.48 -5.28
C ARG A 180 -22.81 -9.24 -5.12
N VAL A 181 -23.36 -9.30 -3.90
CA VAL A 181 -24.59 -10.05 -3.60
C VAL A 181 -25.86 -9.22 -3.77
N ALA A 182 -25.86 -7.97 -3.31
CA ALA A 182 -27.00 -7.05 -3.42
C ALA A 182 -27.01 -6.25 -4.73
N GLY A 183 -25.89 -6.21 -5.45
CA GLY A 183 -25.83 -5.61 -6.79
C GLY A 183 -26.40 -6.54 -7.85
N LEU A 184 -26.85 -5.98 -8.97
CA LEU A 184 -27.31 -6.71 -10.17
C LEU A 184 -26.18 -7.51 -10.86
N TYR A 185 -25.06 -7.80 -10.18
CA TYR A 185 -23.85 -8.41 -10.75
C TYR A 185 -24.12 -9.77 -11.38
N ALA A 186 -25.03 -10.57 -10.79
CA ALA A 186 -25.44 -11.85 -11.36
C ALA A 186 -26.19 -11.70 -12.71
N LEU A 187 -26.88 -10.57 -12.91
CA LEU A 187 -27.61 -10.23 -14.14
C LEU A 187 -26.70 -9.54 -15.17
N THR A 188 -25.82 -8.64 -14.72
CA THR A 188 -24.88 -7.95 -15.60
C THR A 188 -23.70 -8.83 -16.01
N ARG A 189 -23.44 -9.97 -15.34
CA ARG A 189 -22.33 -10.87 -15.71
C ARG A 189 -22.45 -11.37 -17.15
N PHE A 190 -23.65 -11.62 -17.66
CA PHE A 190 -23.84 -12.18 -19.00
C PHE A 190 -23.47 -11.18 -20.11
N PRO A 191 -24.04 -9.96 -20.15
CA PRO A 191 -23.61 -8.96 -21.12
C PRO A 191 -22.15 -8.53 -20.90
N PHE A 192 -21.67 -8.46 -19.65
CA PHE A 192 -20.26 -8.16 -19.37
C PHE A 192 -19.33 -9.25 -19.89
N TYR A 193 -19.63 -10.53 -19.64
CA TYR A 193 -18.87 -11.66 -20.15
C TYR A 193 -18.87 -11.68 -21.68
N ALA A 194 -20.01 -11.41 -22.32
CA ALA A 194 -20.09 -11.30 -23.77
C ALA A 194 -19.20 -10.17 -24.31
N GLY A 195 -19.22 -9.00 -23.66
CA GLY A 195 -18.35 -7.86 -23.98
C GLY A 195 -16.86 -8.17 -23.82
N VAL A 196 -16.46 -8.76 -22.68
CA VAL A 196 -15.07 -9.18 -22.42
C VAL A 196 -14.63 -10.24 -23.41
N SER A 197 -15.48 -11.22 -23.72
CA SER A 197 -15.16 -12.27 -24.69
C SER A 197 -15.01 -11.70 -26.11
N GLY A 198 -15.86 -10.74 -26.48
CA GLY A 198 -15.75 -10.00 -27.74
C GLY A 198 -14.45 -9.21 -27.82
N TRP A 199 -14.13 -8.46 -26.76
CA TRP A 199 -12.88 -7.72 -26.64
C TRP A 199 -11.65 -8.65 -26.66
N GLN A 200 -11.68 -9.80 -25.98
CA GLN A 200 -10.58 -10.77 -26.01
C GLN A 200 -10.37 -11.34 -27.42
N LYS A 201 -11.45 -11.59 -28.19
CA LYS A 201 -11.35 -12.00 -29.59
C LYS A 201 -10.76 -10.90 -30.46
N GLU A 202 -11.19 -9.65 -30.27
CA GLU A 202 -10.64 -8.47 -30.94
C GLU A 202 -9.13 -8.34 -30.69
N VAL A 203 -8.74 -8.31 -29.42
CA VAL A 203 -7.34 -8.21 -29.00
C VAL A 203 -6.52 -9.36 -29.56
N ARG A 204 -7.01 -10.60 -29.47
CA ARG A 204 -6.32 -11.77 -30.05
C ARG A 204 -6.09 -11.59 -31.54
N ARG A 205 -7.10 -11.15 -32.30
CA ARG A 205 -6.97 -10.93 -33.74
C ARG A 205 -5.97 -9.82 -34.06
N ILE A 206 -5.92 -8.76 -33.26
CA ILE A 206 -4.91 -7.69 -33.37
C ILE A 206 -3.50 -8.27 -33.20
N PHE A 207 -3.28 -9.08 -32.16
CA PHE A 207 -2.00 -9.74 -31.94
C PHE A 207 -1.64 -10.70 -33.09
N GLU A 208 -2.58 -11.53 -33.53
CA GLU A 208 -2.40 -12.43 -34.68
C GLU A 208 -2.05 -11.64 -35.96
N HIS A 209 -2.77 -10.56 -36.27
CA HIS A 209 -2.46 -9.72 -37.44
C HIS A 209 -1.11 -9.00 -37.30
N SER A 210 -0.76 -8.52 -36.10
CA SER A 210 0.53 -7.89 -35.86
C SER A 210 1.70 -8.87 -36.01
N SER A 211 1.52 -10.14 -35.61
CA SER A 211 2.53 -11.19 -35.79
C SER A 211 2.74 -11.58 -37.27
N LEU A 212 1.77 -11.26 -38.14
CA LEU A 212 1.81 -11.55 -39.58
C LEU A 212 2.26 -10.34 -40.42
N LYS A 213 2.27 -9.11 -39.86
CA LYS A 213 2.80 -7.93 -40.54
C LYS A 213 4.33 -7.96 -40.50
N THR A 214 4.95 -8.26 -41.64
CA THR A 214 6.41 -8.23 -41.79
C THR A 214 6.95 -6.82 -42.02
N ASP A 215 6.12 -5.91 -42.55
CA ASP A 215 6.52 -4.53 -42.87
C ASP A 215 5.92 -3.54 -41.87
N ALA A 216 6.80 -2.87 -41.11
CA ALA A 216 6.44 -1.75 -40.27
C ALA A 216 6.12 -0.52 -41.13
N GLN A 217 5.01 0.17 -40.81
CA GLN A 217 4.60 1.40 -41.47
C GLN A 217 5.40 2.61 -40.97
N HIS A 218 5.92 2.53 -39.75
CA HIS A 218 6.79 3.52 -39.12
C HIS A 218 8.09 2.90 -38.60
N ARG A 219 9.02 3.76 -38.15
CA ARG A 219 10.30 3.33 -37.59
C ARG A 219 10.08 2.58 -36.29
N ILE A 220 10.63 1.38 -36.17
CA ILE A 220 10.69 0.63 -34.92
C ILE A 220 11.84 1.15 -34.05
N VAL A 221 11.53 1.47 -32.79
CA VAL A 221 12.53 1.73 -31.75
C VAL A 221 12.64 0.50 -30.86
N ARG A 222 13.86 -0.03 -30.73
CA ARG A 222 14.18 -1.17 -29.89
C ARG A 222 14.85 -0.71 -28.59
N TYR A 223 14.15 -0.88 -27.48
CA TYR A 223 14.66 -0.63 -26.14
C TYR A 223 15.23 -1.93 -25.57
N LYS A 224 16.49 -1.87 -25.14
CA LYS A 224 17.20 -2.98 -24.51
C LYS A 224 17.74 -2.54 -23.15
N PRO A 225 17.80 -3.42 -22.15
CA PRO A 225 18.47 -3.12 -20.90
C PRO A 225 19.94 -2.74 -21.16
N SER A 226 20.51 -1.91 -20.28
CA SER A 226 21.96 -1.68 -20.26
C SER A 226 22.68 -3.02 -20.12
N GLN A 227 23.78 -3.22 -20.85
CA GLN A 227 24.54 -4.48 -20.80
C GLN A 227 25.14 -4.68 -19.40
N GLN A 228 24.42 -5.38 -18.55
CA GLN A 228 24.91 -5.97 -17.31
C GLN A 228 24.92 -7.48 -17.47
N GLN A 229 25.91 -8.12 -16.86
CA GLN A 229 26.03 -9.57 -16.88
C GLN A 229 24.86 -10.18 -16.10
N GLY A 230 23.94 -10.84 -16.81
CA GLY A 230 22.82 -11.52 -16.18
C GLY A 230 23.26 -12.69 -15.30
N TYR A 231 22.34 -13.25 -14.53
CA TYR A 231 22.56 -14.50 -13.79
C TYR A 231 22.70 -15.68 -14.75
N SER A 232 23.66 -16.55 -14.48
CA SER A 232 23.75 -17.90 -15.04
C SER A 232 22.73 -18.83 -14.38
N ASN A 233 22.44 -19.96 -15.03
CA ASN A 233 21.51 -20.96 -14.47
C ASN A 233 21.97 -21.49 -13.10
N ALA A 234 23.28 -21.64 -12.87
CA ALA A 234 23.83 -22.08 -11.59
C ALA A 234 23.60 -21.03 -10.48
N GLU A 235 23.75 -19.74 -10.80
CA GLU A 235 23.46 -18.67 -9.85
C GLU A 235 21.97 -18.55 -9.55
N VAL A 236 21.10 -18.76 -10.55
CA VAL A 236 19.64 -18.83 -10.33
C VAL A 236 19.29 -20.00 -9.41
N ALA A 237 19.89 -21.17 -9.60
CA ALA A 237 19.67 -22.31 -8.70
C ALA A 237 20.07 -21.98 -7.26
N SER A 238 21.23 -21.35 -7.06
CA SER A 238 21.68 -20.90 -5.73
C SER A 238 20.74 -19.86 -5.09
N ILE A 239 20.15 -18.96 -5.88
CA ILE A 239 19.11 -18.03 -5.40
C ILE A 239 17.89 -18.81 -4.88
N LEU A 240 17.42 -19.82 -5.61
CA LEU A 240 16.27 -20.63 -5.22
C LEU A 240 16.54 -21.48 -3.97
N GLU A 241 17.75 -22.01 -3.83
CA GLU A 241 18.18 -22.74 -2.62
C GLU A 241 18.13 -21.83 -1.39
N ARG A 242 18.70 -20.62 -1.47
CA ARG A 242 18.61 -19.63 -0.38
C ARG A 242 17.16 -19.25 -0.06
N ALA A 243 16.31 -19.15 -1.08
CA ALA A 243 14.89 -18.87 -0.87
C ALA A 243 14.23 -19.96 -0.02
N ALA A 244 14.54 -21.23 -0.31
CA ALA A 244 13.98 -22.39 0.38
C ALA A 244 14.45 -22.50 1.84
N GLU A 245 15.65 -22.00 2.16
CA GLU A 245 16.19 -21.94 3.53
C GLU A 245 15.57 -20.81 4.36
N HIS A 246 15.08 -19.74 3.71
CA HIS A 246 14.47 -18.63 4.42
C HIS A 246 13.09 -19.02 4.99
N PRO A 247 12.77 -18.69 6.27
CA PRO A 247 11.51 -19.12 6.89
C PRO A 247 10.24 -18.70 6.14
N LEU A 248 10.27 -17.59 5.41
CA LEU A 248 9.17 -17.10 4.58
C LEU A 248 9.25 -17.52 3.10
N GLY A 249 10.25 -18.27 2.68
CA GLY A 249 10.44 -18.63 1.26
C GLY A 249 10.92 -17.48 0.37
N MET A 250 11.53 -16.44 0.96
CA MET A 250 11.97 -15.22 0.26
C MET A 250 13.49 -15.13 0.21
N VAL A 251 14.00 -14.42 -0.80
CA VAL A 251 15.43 -14.12 -0.91
C VAL A 251 15.65 -12.66 -0.54
N PRO A 252 16.40 -12.34 0.52
CA PRO A 252 16.83 -10.98 0.78
C PRO A 252 17.93 -10.61 -0.22
N PHE A 253 17.53 -9.98 -1.34
CA PHE A 253 18.48 -9.52 -2.35
C PHE A 253 19.20 -8.25 -1.88
N SER A 254 20.52 -8.20 -2.06
CA SER A 254 21.26 -6.93 -2.00
C SER A 254 20.82 -5.99 -3.12
N GLU A 255 21.18 -4.70 -3.05
CA GLU A 255 20.85 -3.76 -4.13
C GLU A 255 21.47 -4.17 -5.47
N GLU A 256 22.69 -4.71 -5.42
CA GLU A 256 23.41 -5.21 -6.59
C GLU A 256 22.75 -6.48 -7.16
N GLU A 257 22.38 -7.43 -6.30
CA GLU A 257 21.68 -8.63 -6.72
C GLU A 257 20.30 -8.30 -7.33
N ARG A 258 19.58 -7.36 -6.72
CA ARG A 258 18.29 -6.87 -7.23
C ARG A 258 18.44 -6.19 -8.59
N ALA A 259 19.46 -5.35 -8.77
CA ALA A 259 19.75 -4.73 -10.05
C ALA A 259 20.07 -5.78 -11.14
N ARG A 260 20.88 -6.79 -10.79
CA ARG A 260 21.22 -7.90 -11.68
C ARG A 260 20.01 -8.77 -12.00
N LEU A 261 19.11 -8.99 -11.05
CA LEU A 261 17.86 -9.71 -11.26
C LEU A 261 17.02 -9.01 -12.33
N PHE A 262 16.81 -7.70 -12.16
CA PHE A 262 16.05 -6.91 -13.12
C PHE A 262 16.74 -6.83 -14.49
N SER A 263 18.07 -6.71 -14.55
CA SER A 263 18.77 -6.71 -15.84
C SER A 263 18.71 -8.06 -16.55
N THR A 264 18.77 -9.17 -15.81
CA THR A 264 18.72 -10.54 -16.35
C THR A 264 17.39 -10.84 -17.02
N PHE A 265 16.29 -10.43 -16.38
CA PHE A 265 14.93 -10.73 -16.83
C PHE A 265 14.24 -9.53 -17.49
N ALA A 266 14.97 -8.44 -17.77
CA ALA A 266 14.42 -7.27 -18.45
C ALA A 266 14.00 -7.64 -19.88
N PRO A 267 12.75 -7.35 -20.27
CA PRO A 267 12.30 -7.60 -21.63
C PRO A 267 12.99 -6.66 -22.61
N VAL A 268 13.17 -7.13 -23.85
CA VAL A 268 13.43 -6.26 -25.00
C VAL A 268 12.09 -5.77 -25.51
N ILE A 269 11.93 -4.45 -25.63
CA ILE A 269 10.68 -3.83 -26.04
C ILE A 269 10.89 -3.18 -27.40
N GLU A 270 10.10 -3.56 -28.39
CA GLU A 270 10.09 -2.97 -29.73
C GLU A 270 8.78 -2.21 -29.92
N ILE A 271 8.88 -0.91 -30.23
CA ILE A 271 7.72 -0.04 -30.44
C ILE A 271 7.83 0.62 -31.80
N GLU A 272 6.86 0.36 -32.67
CA GLU A 272 6.65 1.13 -33.89
C GLU A 272 6.24 2.56 -33.51
N THR A 273 7.08 3.54 -33.87
CA THR A 273 7.00 4.91 -33.35
C THR A 273 6.49 5.87 -34.42
N ALA A 274 5.24 6.32 -34.30
CA ALA A 274 4.65 7.36 -35.14
C ALA A 274 4.88 8.77 -34.55
N GLY A 275 5.03 8.89 -33.23
CA GLY A 275 5.25 10.17 -32.55
C GLY A 275 5.97 10.09 -31.20
N ALA A 276 5.97 11.21 -30.47
CA ALA A 276 6.59 11.27 -29.13
C ALA A 276 5.82 10.45 -28.08
N HIS A 277 4.53 10.21 -28.28
CA HIS A 277 3.68 9.40 -27.40
C HIS A 277 3.99 7.90 -27.44
N ASP A 278 4.73 7.43 -28.45
CA ASP A 278 5.18 6.05 -28.58
C ASP A 278 6.60 5.83 -28.00
N ARG A 279 7.15 6.83 -27.30
CA ARG A 279 8.49 6.76 -26.73
C ARG A 279 8.46 6.58 -25.23
N ILE A 280 9.28 5.64 -24.74
CA ILE A 280 9.49 5.43 -23.31
C ILE A 280 10.37 6.55 -22.76
N GLY A 281 10.04 7.07 -21.58
CA GLY A 281 10.77 8.17 -20.95
C GLY A 281 10.59 8.25 -19.45
N LYS A 282 11.38 9.12 -18.81
CA LYS A 282 11.33 9.37 -17.36
C LYS A 282 10.19 10.33 -17.02
N LEU A 283 9.41 10.00 -16.00
CA LEU A 283 8.41 10.91 -15.43
C LEU A 283 9.08 12.00 -14.60
N TYR A 284 8.58 13.24 -14.73
CA TYR A 284 8.96 14.37 -13.90
C TYR A 284 7.78 15.33 -13.70
N TRP A 285 7.87 16.17 -12.67
CA TRP A 285 6.94 17.28 -12.46
C TRP A 285 7.50 18.53 -13.12
N ALA A 286 6.72 19.17 -13.97
CA ALA A 286 7.04 20.49 -14.51
C ALA A 286 6.72 21.59 -13.48
N ASP A 287 7.25 22.79 -13.69
CA ASP A 287 7.08 23.94 -12.78
C ASP A 287 5.60 24.33 -12.59
N ASP A 288 4.75 24.02 -13.57
CA ASP A 288 3.30 24.22 -13.53
C ASP A 288 2.55 23.12 -12.74
N GLY A 289 3.27 22.18 -12.12
CA GLY A 289 2.71 21.05 -11.37
C GLY A 289 2.16 19.93 -12.24
N THR A 290 2.36 19.96 -13.57
CA THR A 290 1.90 18.89 -14.46
C THR A 290 2.93 17.76 -14.55
N ALA A 291 2.45 16.51 -14.58
CA ALA A 291 3.29 15.36 -14.83
C ALA A 291 3.65 15.29 -16.33
N ARG A 292 4.93 15.18 -16.63
CA ARG A 292 5.45 15.12 -18.01
C ARG A 292 6.43 13.96 -18.17
N VAL A 293 6.70 13.58 -19.43
CA VAL A 293 7.60 12.49 -19.80
C VAL A 293 8.79 13.04 -20.56
N ASP A 294 10.00 12.80 -20.07
CA ASP A 294 11.26 13.06 -20.78
C ASP A 294 11.65 11.83 -21.60
N VAL A 295 11.37 11.90 -22.90
CA VAL A 295 11.67 10.83 -23.87
C VAL A 295 13.13 10.82 -24.35
N SER A 296 13.97 11.76 -23.91
CA SER A 296 15.41 11.77 -24.23
C SER A 296 16.17 10.71 -23.41
N ARG A 297 15.59 10.27 -22.30
CA ARG A 297 16.15 9.26 -21.39
C ARG A 297 15.12 8.15 -21.15
N PRO A 298 15.13 7.08 -21.97
CA PRO A 298 14.27 5.94 -21.75
C PRO A 298 14.52 5.32 -20.36
N LEU A 299 13.46 5.16 -19.59
CA LEU A 299 13.51 4.63 -18.22
C LEU A 299 12.37 3.65 -18.00
N VAL A 300 12.67 2.52 -17.35
CA VAL A 300 11.68 1.55 -16.88
C VAL A 300 11.72 1.53 -15.36
N TYR A 301 10.57 1.72 -14.73
CA TYR A 301 10.42 1.60 -13.28
C TYR A 301 10.32 0.12 -12.89
N GLN A 302 11.05 -0.25 -11.86
CA GLN A 302 11.16 -1.64 -11.40
C GLN A 302 10.66 -1.74 -9.96
N ARG A 303 9.93 -2.81 -9.65
CA ARG A 303 9.49 -3.11 -8.29
C ARG A 303 9.56 -4.61 -8.05
N LEU A 304 10.27 -5.01 -7.00
CA LEU A 304 10.30 -6.39 -6.55
C LEU A 304 9.07 -6.64 -5.69
N GLY A 305 8.39 -7.76 -5.89
CA GLY A 305 7.26 -8.16 -5.08
C GLY A 305 7.18 -9.67 -4.96
N TYR A 306 6.80 -10.13 -3.77
CA TYR A 306 6.47 -11.52 -3.49
C TYR A 306 4.95 -11.67 -3.52
N THR A 307 4.46 -12.80 -4.02
CA THR A 307 3.03 -13.08 -4.22
C THR A 307 2.67 -14.44 -3.68
#